data_AF-A0A1E5KSP1-F1
#
_entry.id   AF-A0A1E5KSP1-F1
#
_cell.length_a   1.000
_cell.length_b   1.000
_cell.length_c   1.000
_cell.angle_alpha   90.00
_cell.angle_beta   90.00
_cell.angle_gamma   90.00
#
_symmetry.space_group_name_H-M   'P 1'
#
loop_
_entity.id
_entity.type
_entity.pdbx_description
1 polymer ?
#
loop_
_entity_poly.entity_id
_entity_poly.type
_entity_poly.pdbx_seq_one_letter_code
_entity_poly.pdbx_strand_id
1 'polypeptide(L)'
;MSNSNMILVLLLLGLCCLLLSSRGSGGLGYRGISTYVLGMRVWKFSNKIFGITLLCSSSILFLFSTNYAFNEARFRGLILIFIFFSVGITDLVTLKKYRKKGRMNGK
;
A
#
# COMPACT_ATOMS: atom_id res chain seq x y z
N MET A 1 -6.50 -17.91 13.35
CA MET A 1 -7.23 -16.76 12.77
C MET A 1 -7.65 -17.16 11.36
N SER A 2 -8.95 -17.19 11.06
CA SER A 2 -9.45 -17.68 9.76
C SER A 2 -8.93 -16.81 8.60
N ASN A 3 -8.74 -17.39 7.41
CA ASN A 3 -8.32 -16.69 6.19
C ASN A 3 -9.19 -15.44 5.93
N SER A 4 -10.50 -15.54 6.15
CA SER A 4 -11.45 -14.43 6.00
C SER A 4 -11.14 -13.25 6.93
N ASN A 5 -10.71 -13.53 8.16
CA ASN A 5 -10.36 -12.49 9.13
C ASN A 5 -9.08 -11.76 8.73
N MET A 6 -8.10 -12.46 8.14
CA MET A 6 -6.88 -11.84 7.64
C MET A 6 -7.16 -10.91 6.46
N ILE A 7 -8.05 -11.33 5.56
CA ILE A 7 -8.48 -10.50 4.41
C ILE A 7 -9.20 -9.24 4.89
N LEU A 8 -10.12 -9.38 5.87
CA LEU A 8 -10.82 -8.24 6.47
C LEU A 8 -9.85 -7.23 7.09
N VAL A 9 -8.81 -7.69 7.79
CA VAL A 9 -7.78 -6.81 8.34
C VAL A 9 -7.06 -6.05 7.23
N LEU A 10 -6.69 -6.71 6.12
CA LEU A 10 -6.05 -6.05 4.97
C LEU A 10 -6.97 -5.01 4.32
N LEU A 11 -8.26 -5.33 4.18
CA LEU A 11 -9.28 -4.42 3.66
C LEU A 11 -9.40 -3.16 4.53
N LEU A 12 -9.52 -3.34 5.84
CA LEU A 12 -9.55 -2.25 6.82
C LEU A 12 -8.26 -1.43 6.80
N LEU A 13 -7.10 -2.08 6.67
CA LEU A 13 -5.81 -1.39 6.57
C LEU A 13 -5.73 -0.53 5.31
N GLY A 14 -6.16 -1.05 4.17
CA GLY A 14 -6.23 -0.31 2.90
C GLY A 14 -7.16 0.91 3.00
N LEU A 15 -8.32 0.74 3.64
CA LEU A 15 -9.27 1.83 3.91
C LEU A 15 -8.68 2.88 4.84
N CYS A 16 -8.05 2.46 5.94
CA CYS A 16 -7.34 3.34 6.87
C CYS A 16 -6.25 4.13 6.16
N CYS A 17 -5.46 3.50 5.28
CA CYS A 17 -4.45 4.20 4.48
C CYS A 17 -5.06 5.28 3.56
N LEU A 18 -6.25 5.04 2.98
CA LEU A 18 -6.96 6.05 2.20
C LEU A 18 -7.49 7.20 3.04
N LEU A 19 -8.03 6.92 4.22
CA LEU A 19 -8.51 7.96 5.14
C LEU A 19 -7.34 8.82 5.65
N LEU A 20 -6.23 8.19 6.04
CA LEU A 20 -5.02 8.85 6.52
C LEU A 20 -4.26 9.58 5.40
N SER A 21 -4.46 9.20 4.14
CA SER A 21 -3.95 9.93 2.99
C SER A 21 -4.43 11.38 2.96
N SER A 22 -5.56 11.72 3.58
CA SER A 22 -6.07 13.10 3.61
C SER A 22 -5.39 13.96 4.69
N ARG A 23 -5.05 13.35 5.83
CA ARG A 23 -4.62 14.05 7.05
C ARG A 23 -3.16 14.44 7.10
N GLY A 24 -2.28 13.78 6.35
CA GLY A 24 -0.85 14.14 6.30
C GLY A 24 -0.17 13.98 7.65
N SER A 25 0.27 12.78 8.02
CA SER A 25 1.16 12.59 9.17
C SER A 25 2.59 12.38 8.71
N GLY A 26 3.57 12.69 9.55
CA GLY A 26 4.95 12.25 9.35
C GLY A 26 4.97 10.74 9.16
N GLY A 27 5.54 10.29 8.06
CA GLY A 27 5.58 8.87 7.71
C GLY A 27 6.61 8.07 8.47
N LEU A 28 6.42 6.75 8.50
CA LEU A 28 7.45 5.80 8.89
C LEU A 28 8.22 5.32 7.65
N GLY A 29 9.55 5.17 7.78
CA GLY A 29 10.43 4.67 6.74
C GLY A 29 10.63 5.61 5.53
N TYR A 30 10.79 5.04 4.32
CA TYR A 30 11.04 5.80 3.09
C TYR A 30 9.94 6.82 2.78
N ARG A 31 8.68 6.52 3.14
CA ARG A 31 7.58 7.49 3.02
C ARG A 31 7.80 8.70 3.91
N GLY A 32 8.24 8.53 5.16
CA GLY A 32 8.59 9.64 6.05
C GLY A 32 9.67 10.55 5.48
N ILE A 33 10.77 9.95 5.03
CA ILE A 33 11.91 10.66 4.42
C ILE A 33 11.48 11.39 3.14
N SER A 34 10.72 10.72 2.26
CA SER A 34 10.19 11.34 1.04
C SER A 34 9.21 12.47 1.32
N THR A 35 8.46 12.40 2.43
CA THR A 35 7.53 13.47 2.84
C THR A 35 8.29 14.68 3.37
N TYR A 36 9.39 14.45 4.08
CA TYR A 36 10.28 15.52 4.54
C TYR A 36 10.92 16.26 3.36
N VAL A 37 11.42 15.52 2.37
CA VAL A 37 12.14 16.09 1.21
C VAL A 37 11.22 16.66 0.13
N LEU A 38 10.08 16.02 -0.16
CA LEU A 38 9.21 16.35 -1.29
C LEU A 38 7.85 16.94 -0.85
N GLY A 39 7.65 17.09 0.46
CA GLY A 39 6.47 17.66 1.08
C GLY A 39 5.25 16.72 1.13
N MET A 40 4.18 17.22 1.76
CA MET A 40 2.93 16.48 1.98
C MET A 40 2.27 15.93 0.71
N ARG A 41 2.56 16.48 -0.48
CA ARG A 41 1.99 15.97 -1.75
C ARG A 41 2.43 14.54 -2.04
N VAL A 42 3.65 14.16 -1.70
CA VAL A 42 4.15 12.78 -1.89
C VAL A 42 3.49 11.83 -0.92
N TRP A 43 3.31 12.25 0.33
CA TRP A 43 2.59 11.48 1.34
C TRP A 43 1.17 11.14 0.91
N LYS A 44 0.38 12.15 0.52
CA LYS A 44 -0.98 11.94 0.05
C LYS A 44 -1.02 11.01 -1.17
N PHE A 45 -0.09 11.19 -2.12
CA PHE A 45 -0.06 10.36 -3.32
C PHE A 45 0.33 8.90 -3.03
N SER A 46 1.39 8.69 -2.25
CA SER A 46 1.92 7.37 -1.91
C SER A 46 0.91 6.56 -1.08
N ASN A 47 0.30 7.16 -0.05
CA ASN A 47 -0.72 6.47 0.75
C ASN A 47 -2.01 6.21 -0.03
N LYS A 48 -2.39 7.10 -0.96
CA LYS A 48 -3.53 6.85 -1.85
C LYS A 48 -3.29 5.64 -2.75
N ILE A 49 -2.11 5.55 -3.39
CA ILE A 49 -1.76 4.39 -4.21
C ILE A 49 -1.70 3.14 -3.35
N PHE A 50 -1.03 3.20 -2.20
CA PHE A 50 -0.90 2.04 -1.33
C PHE A 50 -2.25 1.51 -0.88
N GLY A 51 -3.14 2.39 -0.40
CA GLY A 51 -4.48 2.03 0.02
C GLY A 51 -5.32 1.44 -1.12
N ILE A 52 -5.27 2.02 -2.33
CA ILE A 52 -5.93 1.44 -3.52
C ILE A 52 -5.37 0.07 -3.84
N THR A 53 -4.05 -0.10 -3.82
CA THR A 53 -3.40 -1.36 -4.19
C THR A 53 -3.72 -2.46 -3.18
N LEU A 54 -3.76 -2.12 -1.89
CA LEU A 54 -4.18 -3.01 -0.81
C LEU A 54 -5.66 -3.38 -0.92
N LEU A 55 -6.55 -2.43 -1.20
CA LEU A 55 -7.97 -2.71 -1.40
C LEU A 55 -8.22 -3.61 -2.61
N CYS A 56 -7.60 -3.32 -3.76
CA CYS A 56 -7.73 -4.17 -4.94
C CYS A 56 -7.19 -5.59 -4.69
N SER A 57 -5.99 -5.71 -4.11
CA SER A 57 -5.41 -7.02 -3.83
C SER A 57 -6.19 -7.83 -2.80
N SER A 58 -6.66 -7.19 -1.72
CA SER A 58 -7.50 -7.85 -0.71
C SER A 58 -8.87 -8.27 -1.26
N SER A 59 -9.52 -7.46 -2.11
CA SER A 59 -10.75 -7.85 -2.79
C SER A 59 -10.55 -9.04 -3.75
N ILE A 60 -9.43 -9.07 -4.48
CA ILE A 60 -9.07 -10.21 -5.33
C ILE A 60 -8.86 -11.46 -4.47
N LEU A 61 -8.09 -11.36 -3.38
CA LEU A 61 -7.88 -12.47 -2.43
C LEU A 61 -9.19 -12.95 -1.81
N PHE A 62 -10.14 -12.05 -1.54
CA PHE A 62 -11.47 -12.41 -1.06
C PHE A 62 -12.22 -13.28 -2.08
N LEU A 63 -12.27 -12.84 -3.34
CA LEU A 63 -12.92 -13.62 -4.41
C LEU A 63 -12.25 -14.98 -4.62
N PHE A 64 -10.92 -15.05 -4.57
CA PHE A 64 -10.18 -16.32 -4.68
C PHE A 64 -10.44 -17.24 -3.48
N SER A 65 -10.44 -16.70 -2.25
CA SER A 65 -10.71 -17.48 -1.04
C SER A 65 -12.11 -18.06 -1.01
N THR A 66 -13.09 -17.40 -1.62
CA THR A 66 -14.48 -17.88 -1.69
C THR A 66 -14.67 -18.97 -2.75
N ASN A 67 -13.91 -18.92 -3.85
CA ASN A 67 -14.06 -19.86 -4.97
C ASN A 67 -13.10 -21.07 -4.91
N TYR A 68 -12.01 -20.99 -4.13
CA TYR A 68 -10.99 -22.03 -4.06
C TYR A 68 -10.65 -22.42 -2.63
N ALA A 69 -10.63 -23.73 -2.35
CA ALA A 69 -10.18 -24.28 -1.09
C ALA A 69 -8.64 -24.22 -1.01
N PHE A 70 -8.11 -23.10 -0.51
CA PHE A 70 -6.68 -22.95 -0.27
C PHE A 70 -6.24 -23.55 1.07
N ASN A 71 -5.11 -24.24 1.07
CA ASN A 71 -4.39 -24.58 2.30
C ASN A 71 -3.92 -23.28 2.99
N GLU A 72 -4.19 -23.14 4.30
CA GLU A 72 -3.87 -21.93 5.08
C GLU A 72 -2.41 -21.46 4.90
N ALA A 73 -1.45 -22.38 4.89
CA ALA A 73 -0.03 -22.02 4.77
C ALA A 73 0.27 -21.34 3.42
N ARG A 74 -0.30 -21.86 2.32
CA ARG A 74 -0.15 -21.28 0.99
C ARG A 74 -0.87 -19.93 0.87
N PHE A 75 -2.04 -19.81 1.49
CA PHE A 75 -2.81 -18.58 1.50
C PHE A 75 -2.08 -17.43 2.21
N ARG A 76 -1.46 -17.71 3.37
CA ARG A 76 -0.61 -16.73 4.07
C ARG A 76 0.61 -16.31 3.25
N GLY A 77 1.23 -17.26 2.53
CA GLY A 77 2.30 -16.96 1.58
C GLY A 77 1.85 -16.00 0.47
N LEU A 78 0.68 -16.23 -0.12
CA LEU A 78 0.10 -15.34 -1.13
C LEU A 78 -0.18 -13.93 -0.58
N ILE A 79 -0.71 -13.83 0.65
CA ILE A 79 -0.93 -12.53 1.31
C ILE A 79 0.39 -11.74 1.41
N LEU A 80 1.47 -12.38 1.88
CA LEU A 80 2.77 -11.72 2.01
C LEU A 80 3.28 -11.21 0.66
N ILE A 81 3.16 -12.03 -0.39
CA ILE A 81 3.55 -11.63 -1.76
C ILE A 81 2.75 -10.40 -2.20
N PHE A 82 1.43 -10.37 -1.97
CA PHE A 82 0.60 -9.23 -2.32
C PHE A 82 0.95 -7.95 -1.54
N ILE A 83 1.31 -8.07 -0.26
CA ILE A 83 1.76 -6.93 0.55
C ILE A 83 3.08 -6.39 -0.02
N PHE A 84 4.07 -7.25 -0.26
CA PHE A 84 5.34 -6.84 -0.85
C PHE A 84 5.16 -6.19 -2.23
N PHE A 85 4.31 -6.77 -3.06
CA PHE A 85 3.99 -6.23 -4.37
C PHE A 85 3.29 -4.86 -4.29
N SER A 86 2.37 -4.69 -3.32
CA SER A 86 1.69 -3.41 -3.08
C SER A 86 2.65 -2.33 -2.62
N VAL A 87 3.61 -2.66 -1.75
CA VAL A 87 4.69 -1.73 -1.35
C VAL A 87 5.56 -1.39 -2.57
N GLY A 88 6.02 -2.40 -3.32
CA GLY A 88 6.88 -2.22 -4.49
C GLY A 88 6.26 -1.37 -5.59
N ILE A 89 4.99 -1.63 -5.96
CA ILE A 89 4.24 -0.79 -6.91
C ILE A 89 4.16 0.64 -6.39
N THR A 90 3.81 0.82 -5.12
CA THR A 90 3.66 2.16 -4.55
C THR A 90 4.98 2.93 -4.63
N ASP A 91 6.10 2.32 -4.27
CA ASP A 91 7.41 2.95 -4.34
C ASP A 91 7.85 3.22 -5.78
N LEU A 92 7.69 2.27 -6.70
CA LEU A 92 8.01 2.46 -8.12
C LEU A 92 7.21 3.61 -8.74
N VAL A 93 5.91 3.68 -8.47
CA VAL A 93 5.03 4.74 -9.00
C VAL A 93 5.35 6.08 -8.35
N THR A 94 5.62 6.10 -7.05
CA THR A 94 6.03 7.32 -6.32
C THR A 94 7.38 7.82 -6.84
N LEU A 95 8.37 6.94 -6.98
CA LEU A 95 9.67 7.25 -7.54
C LEU A 95 9.53 7.76 -8.97
N LYS A 96 8.81 7.07 -9.86
CA LYS A 96 8.63 7.50 -11.27
C LYS A 96 8.02 8.90 -11.37
N LYS A 97 7.03 9.21 -10.52
CA LYS A 97 6.34 10.52 -10.54
C LYS A 97 7.20 11.64 -9.96
N TYR A 98 7.97 11.38 -8.91
CA TYR A 98 8.70 12.43 -8.18
C TYR A 98 10.22 12.47 -8.44
N ARG A 99 10.79 11.48 -9.13
CA ARG A 99 12.20 11.46 -9.58
C ARG A 99 12.58 12.67 -10.43
N LYS A 100 11.64 13.23 -11.21
CA LYS A 100 11.86 14.47 -11.99
C LYS A 100 11.77 15.75 -11.15
N LYS A 101 11.04 15.74 -10.02
CA LYS A 101 10.81 16.95 -9.20
C LYS A 101 11.95 17.23 -8.22
N GLY A 102 12.62 16.19 -7.71
CA GLY A 102 13.80 16.35 -6.86
C GLY A 102 14.98 17.04 -7.55
N ARG A 103 15.12 16.88 -8.88
CA ARG A 103 16.19 17.55 -9.66
C ARG A 103 15.97 19.05 -9.90
N MET A 104 14.75 19.57 -9.71
CA MET A 104 14.48 21.02 -9.93
C MET A 104 14.57 21.86 -8.65
N ASN A 105 14.55 21.22 -7.47
CA ASN A 105 14.69 21.90 -6.17
C ASN A 105 16.07 21.73 -5.55
N GLY A 106 16.99 21.01 -6.20
CA GLY A 106 18.42 21.08 -5.91
C GLY A 106 18.99 22.36 -6.53
N LYS A 107 18.66 23.51 -5.92
CA LYS A 107 19.54 24.68 -5.94
C LYS A 107 20.44 24.58 -4.73
#